data_AF-A0A2E5AZZ7-F1
#
_entry.id   AF-A0A2E5AZZ7-F1
#
_cell.length_a   1.000
_cell.length_b   1.000
_cell.length_c   1.000
_cell.angle_alpha   90.00
_cell.angle_beta   90.00
_cell.angle_gamma   90.00
#
_symmetry.space_group_name_H-M   'P 1'
#
loop_
_entity.id
_entity.type
_entity.pdbx_description
1 polymer ?
#
loop_
_entity_poly.entity_id
_entity_poly.type
_entity_poly.pdbx_seq_one_letter_code
_entity_poly.pdbx_strand_id
1 'polypeptide(L)'
;MELPEIIEQIGKKPSGEIIKSIHINERDYKLKLAWKKYLKISIEAKTPIFKETDSSEIKKLHFLSIIVRAPQYSLRGEKSELTEKLLLNQYTRALLFFRSSKITCQNQQISYTAELKKKTVTKLK
;
A
#
# COMPACT_ATOMS: atom_id res chain seq x y z
N MET A 1 -7.90 17.60 -9.91
CA MET A 1 -8.82 16.45 -9.84
C MET A 1 -9.04 16.09 -8.39
N GLU A 2 -10.24 16.39 -7.90
CA GLU A 2 -10.63 16.24 -6.50
C GLU A 2 -10.99 14.79 -6.17
N LEU A 3 -11.10 14.45 -4.88
CA LEU A 3 -11.44 13.09 -4.42
C LEU A 3 -12.78 12.56 -5.00
N PRO A 4 -13.85 13.37 -5.09
CA PRO A 4 -15.15 12.93 -5.61
C PRO A 4 -15.08 12.45 -7.07
N GLU A 5 -14.32 13.15 -7.92
CA GLU A 5 -14.18 12.83 -9.34
C GLU A 5 -13.49 11.46 -9.55
N ILE A 6 -12.52 11.11 -8.70
CA ILE A 6 -11.84 9.80 -8.75
C ILE A 6 -12.83 8.69 -8.41
N ILE A 7 -13.62 8.88 -7.35
CA ILE A 7 -14.61 7.90 -6.90
C ILE A 7 -15.65 7.66 -8.00
N GLU A 8 -16.11 8.73 -8.64
CA GLU A 8 -17.06 8.65 -9.74
C GLU A 8 -16.51 7.87 -10.94
N GLN A 9 -15.25 8.12 -11.32
CA GLN A 9 -14.59 7.37 -12.41
C GLN A 9 -14.44 5.88 -12.10
N ILE A 10 -14.06 5.53 -10.87
CA ILE A 10 -13.94 4.13 -10.42
C ILE A 10 -15.32 3.45 -10.40
N GLY A 11 -16.37 4.19 -10.06
CA GLY A 11 -17.75 3.72 -10.05
C GLY A 11 -18.25 3.38 -11.46
N LYS A 12 -18.11 4.32 -12.41
CA LYS A 12 -18.66 4.23 -13.77
C LYS A 12 -17.92 3.25 -14.68
N LYS A 13 -16.60 3.09 -14.52
CA LYS A 13 -15.79 2.25 -15.43
C LYS A 13 -15.53 0.86 -14.85
N PRO A 14 -15.64 -0.23 -15.65
CA PRO A 14 -15.37 -1.59 -15.18
C PRO A 14 -13.89 -1.82 -14.86
N SER A 15 -12.99 -1.09 -15.53
CA SER A 15 -11.56 -1.06 -15.23
C SER A 15 -10.95 0.28 -15.62
N GLY A 16 -9.80 0.60 -15.03
CA GLY A 16 -9.05 1.80 -15.36
C GLY A 16 -7.81 1.97 -14.50
N GLU A 17 -7.06 3.02 -14.79
CA GLU A 17 -5.88 3.42 -14.04
C GLU A 17 -5.83 4.95 -13.95
N ILE A 18 -5.45 5.46 -12.78
CA ILE A 18 -5.14 6.86 -12.52
C ILE A 18 -3.77 6.92 -11.87
N ILE A 19 -2.88 7.74 -12.42
CA ILE A 19 -1.60 8.08 -11.82
C ILE A 19 -1.64 9.55 -11.44
N LYS A 20 -1.29 9.88 -10.20
CA LYS A 20 -1.17 11.24 -9.70
C LYS A 20 0.17 11.45 -9.02
N SER A 21 0.67 12.67 -9.12
CA SER A 21 1.72 13.16 -8.23
C SER A 21 1.07 13.78 -7.01
N ILE A 22 1.57 13.47 -5.83
CA ILE A 22 1.17 14.05 -4.55
C ILE A 22 2.41 14.59 -3.85
N HIS A 23 2.33 15.80 -3.31
CA HIS A 23 3.43 16.45 -2.61
C HIS A 23 3.20 16.40 -1.10
N ILE A 24 4.12 15.81 -0.35
CA ILE A 24 4.05 15.65 1.10
C ILE A 24 5.43 15.94 1.69
N ASN A 25 5.50 16.86 2.66
CA ASN A 25 6.73 17.21 3.39
C ASN A 25 7.93 17.42 2.45
N GLU A 26 7.78 18.35 1.50
CA GLU A 26 8.82 18.75 0.53
C GLU A 26 9.24 17.64 -0.46
N ARG A 27 8.47 16.56 -0.54
CA ARG A 27 8.76 15.44 -1.43
C ARG A 27 7.59 15.08 -2.32
N ASP A 28 7.95 14.69 -3.52
CA ASP A 28 7.01 14.19 -4.51
C ASP A 28 6.86 12.67 -4.42
N TYR A 29 5.62 12.23 -4.34
CA TYR A 29 5.21 10.85 -4.39
C TYR A 29 4.34 10.60 -5.61
N LYS A 30 4.39 9.37 -6.12
CA LYS A 30 3.53 8.88 -7.18
C LYS A 30 2.49 7.97 -6.55
N LEU A 31 1.23 8.40 -6.64
CA LEU A 31 0.06 7.61 -6.28
C LEU A 31 -0.51 6.97 -7.55
N LYS A 32 -0.56 5.64 -7.58
CA LYS A 32 -1.19 4.87 -8.65
C LYS A 32 -2.43 4.14 -8.11
N LEU A 33 -3.56 4.38 -8.74
CA LEU A 33 -4.84 3.73 -8.47
C LEU A 33 -5.23 2.93 -9.72
N ALA A 34 -5.20 1.61 -9.65
CA ALA A 34 -5.59 0.74 -10.76
C ALA A 34 -6.76 -0.13 -10.34
N TRP A 35 -7.82 -0.23 -11.15
CA TRP A 35 -9.00 -1.02 -10.80
C TRP A 35 -9.47 -1.95 -11.92
N LYS A 36 -9.96 -3.11 -11.48
CA LYS A 36 -10.78 -4.07 -12.25
C LYS A 36 -11.78 -4.70 -11.27
N LYS A 37 -11.51 -5.93 -10.79
CA LYS A 37 -12.25 -6.57 -9.68
C LYS A 37 -11.88 -6.00 -8.30
N TYR A 38 -10.62 -5.58 -8.16
CA TYR A 38 -10.06 -4.95 -6.97
C TYR A 38 -9.50 -3.60 -7.36
N LEU A 39 -9.54 -2.64 -6.43
CA LEU A 39 -8.80 -1.40 -6.50
C LEU A 39 -7.43 -1.63 -5.87
N LYS A 40 -6.37 -1.56 -6.68
CA LYS A 40 -4.98 -1.58 -6.24
C LYS A 40 -4.53 -0.15 -6.02
N ILE A 41 -3.99 0.10 -4.84
CA ILE A 41 -3.39 1.38 -4.45
C ILE A 41 -1.90 1.14 -4.33
N SER A 42 -1.09 1.96 -5.00
CA SER A 42 0.36 1.96 -4.87
C SER A 42 0.86 3.37 -4.61
N ILE A 43 1.77 3.52 -3.64
CA ILE A 43 2.42 4.78 -3.30
C ILE A 43 3.92 4.53 -3.26
N GLU A 44 4.67 5.33 -4.02
CA GLU A 44 6.13 5.30 -4.07
C GLU A 44 6.67 6.73 -4.14
N ALA A 45 7.87 6.98 -3.60
CA ALA A 45 8.53 8.26 -3.80
C ALA A 45 9.01 8.38 -5.26
N LYS A 46 8.93 9.56 -5.85
CA LYS A 46 9.45 9.77 -7.22
C LYS A 46 10.97 9.65 -7.29
N THR A 47 11.65 10.06 -6.22
CA THR A 47 13.11 10.00 -6.11
C THR A 47 13.52 8.91 -5.12
N PRO A 48 14.69 8.27 -5.33
CA PRO A 48 15.28 7.36 -4.35
C PRO A 48 15.39 8.01 -2.97
N ILE A 49 14.99 7.26 -1.93
CA ILE A 49 15.00 7.74 -0.55
C ILE A 49 16.33 7.39 0.13
N PHE A 50 16.94 6.28 -0.27
CA PHE A 50 18.13 5.71 0.36
C PHE A 50 19.28 5.60 -0.64
N LYS A 51 20.50 5.36 -0.14
CA LYS A 51 21.66 5.10 -1.02
C LYS A 51 21.77 3.63 -1.41
N GLU A 52 21.47 2.72 -0.48
CA GLU A 52 21.44 1.28 -0.71
C GLU A 52 20.29 0.67 0.11
N THR A 53 19.58 -0.28 -0.49
CA THR A 53 18.54 -1.06 0.19
C THR A 53 18.47 -2.45 -0.43
N ASP A 54 18.66 -3.47 0.39
CA ASP A 54 18.38 -4.85 -0.01
C ASP A 54 16.88 -5.04 -0.24
N SER A 55 16.57 -5.95 -1.16
CA SER A 55 15.19 -6.26 -1.52
C SER A 55 14.49 -6.95 -0.36
N SER A 56 13.50 -6.29 0.23
CA SER A 56 12.69 -6.82 1.31
C SER A 56 11.21 -6.47 1.18
N GLU A 57 10.36 -7.34 1.70
CA GLU A 57 8.90 -7.18 1.68
C GLU A 57 8.33 -7.51 3.07
N ILE A 58 7.55 -6.58 3.61
CA ILE A 58 6.86 -6.71 4.88
C ILE A 58 5.36 -6.86 4.62
N LYS A 59 4.76 -7.91 5.21
CA LYS A 59 3.32 -8.20 5.14
C LYS A 59 2.77 -8.58 6.50
N LYS A 60 1.49 -8.32 6.75
CA LYS A 60 0.80 -8.83 7.93
C LYS A 60 0.30 -10.26 7.68
N LEU A 61 0.60 -11.16 8.62
CA LEU A 61 0.08 -12.52 8.65
C LEU A 61 -1.28 -12.53 9.33
N HIS A 62 -2.34 -12.21 8.59
CA HIS A 62 -3.68 -12.08 9.15
C HIS A 62 -4.18 -13.32 9.90
N PHE A 63 -3.99 -14.50 9.33
CA PHE A 63 -4.45 -15.75 9.94
C PHE A 63 -3.72 -16.03 11.25
N LEU A 64 -2.38 -15.97 11.22
CA LEU A 64 -1.58 -16.20 12.42
C LEU A 64 -1.87 -15.15 13.49
N SER A 65 -2.07 -13.89 13.10
CA SER A 65 -2.40 -12.81 14.04
C SER A 65 -3.69 -13.05 14.83
N ILE A 66 -4.67 -13.74 14.23
CA ILE A 66 -5.92 -14.13 14.90
C ILE A 66 -5.65 -15.23 15.92
N ILE A 67 -4.86 -16.24 15.56
CA ILE A 67 -4.53 -17.38 16.44
C ILE A 67 -3.78 -16.92 17.68
N VAL A 68 -2.72 -16.14 17.51
CA VAL A 68 -1.86 -15.71 18.63
C VAL A 68 -2.35 -14.45 19.34
N ARG A 69 -3.49 -13.89 18.90
CA ARG A 69 -4.10 -12.66 19.44
C ARG A 69 -3.13 -11.47 19.51
N ALA A 70 -2.15 -11.43 18.62
CA ALA A 70 -1.14 -10.38 18.51
C ALA A 70 -0.78 -10.14 17.04
N PRO A 71 -0.41 -8.92 16.63
CA PRO A 71 0.02 -8.65 15.25
C PRO A 71 1.24 -9.48 14.88
N GLN A 72 1.10 -10.32 13.86
CA GLN A 72 2.19 -11.10 13.29
C GLN A 72 2.53 -10.57 11.91
N TYR A 73 3.82 -10.44 11.62
CA TYR A 73 4.32 -9.92 10.36
C TYR A 73 5.29 -10.94 9.75
N SER A 74 5.23 -11.08 8.43
CA SER A 74 6.24 -11.79 7.66
C SER A 74 7.17 -10.79 7.01
N LEU A 75 8.46 -11.04 7.13
CA LEU A 75 9.51 -10.40 6.35
C LEU A 75 10.00 -11.42 5.32
N ARG A 76 9.98 -11.04 4.04
CA ARG A 76 10.63 -11.79 2.96
C ARG A 76 11.82 -10.97 2.47
N GLY A 77 12.98 -11.62 2.29
CA GLY A 77 14.22 -10.95 1.93
C GLY A 77 15.08 -10.66 3.16
N GLU A 78 16.01 -9.72 3.03
CA GLU A 78 16.98 -9.42 4.07
C GLU A 78 16.38 -8.60 5.21
N LYS A 79 16.80 -8.95 6.43
CA LYS A 79 16.46 -8.19 7.64
C LYS A 79 17.51 -7.12 7.85
N SER A 80 17.10 -5.87 7.73
CA SER A 80 17.93 -4.69 7.93
C SER A 80 17.37 -3.78 9.02
N GLU A 81 18.21 -2.87 9.52
CA GLU A 81 17.80 -1.84 10.48
C GLU A 81 16.57 -1.04 9.97
N LEU A 82 16.48 -0.79 8.67
CA LEU A 82 15.34 -0.13 8.05
C LEU A 82 14.05 -0.93 8.23
N THR A 83 14.08 -2.24 7.93
CA THR A 83 12.90 -3.10 8.06
C THR A 83 12.42 -3.22 9.51
N GLU A 84 13.34 -3.20 10.47
CA GLU A 84 13.02 -3.18 11.90
C GLU A 84 12.38 -1.85 12.31
N LYS A 85 12.99 -0.71 11.92
CA LYS A 85 12.43 0.62 12.18
C LYS A 85 11.04 0.78 11.58
N LEU A 86 10.82 0.24 10.38
CA LEU A 86 9.51 0.22 9.73
C LEU A 86 8.50 -0.57 10.57
N LEU A 87 8.83 -1.76 11.06
CA LEU A 87 7.93 -2.57 11.90
C LEU A 87 7.62 -1.94 13.26
N LEU A 88 8.56 -1.20 13.85
CA LEU A 88 8.34 -0.48 15.11
C LEU A 88 7.43 0.74 14.94
N ASN A 89 7.40 1.33 13.74
CA ASN A 89 6.59 2.51 13.43
C ASN A 89 5.08 2.18 13.45
N GLN A 90 4.30 2.96 14.22
CA GLN A 90 2.85 2.76 14.34
C GLN A 90 2.09 2.96 13.03
N TYR A 91 2.52 3.89 12.18
CA TYR A 91 1.86 4.18 10.90
C TYR A 91 2.09 3.06 9.89
N THR A 92 3.30 2.51 9.84
CA THR A 92 3.59 1.29 9.06
C THR A 92 2.67 0.16 9.48
N ARG A 93 2.54 -0.10 10.79
CA ARG A 93 1.68 -1.16 11.31
C ARG A 93 0.21 -0.93 10.98
N ALA A 94 -0.25 0.32 11.01
CA ALA A 94 -1.61 0.70 10.61
C ALA A 94 -1.85 0.45 9.11
N LEU A 95 -0.90 0.82 8.23
CA LEU A 95 -0.97 0.54 6.80
C LEU A 95 -1.04 -0.96 6.51
N LEU A 96 -0.25 -1.76 7.23
CA LEU A 96 -0.23 -3.22 7.10
C LEU A 96 -1.48 -3.92 7.67
N PHE A 97 -2.40 -3.19 8.32
CA PHE A 97 -3.63 -3.76 8.82
C PHE A 97 -4.62 -4.10 7.70
N PHE A 98 -4.52 -3.44 6.55
CA PHE A 98 -5.37 -3.74 5.40
C PHE A 98 -5.02 -5.09 4.78
N ARG A 99 -6.03 -5.87 4.40
CA ARG A 99 -5.81 -7.17 3.75
C ARG A 99 -5.09 -6.98 2.41
N SER A 100 -4.15 -7.89 2.11
CA SER A 100 -3.34 -7.82 0.90
C SER A 100 -2.49 -6.55 0.77
N SER A 101 -2.26 -5.85 1.88
CA SER A 101 -1.30 -4.76 1.93
C SER A 101 0.12 -5.28 2.12
N LYS A 102 1.10 -4.51 1.63
CA LYS A 102 2.51 -4.77 1.82
C LYS A 102 3.34 -3.50 1.71
N ILE A 103 4.49 -3.53 2.36
CA ILE A 103 5.55 -2.54 2.19
C ILE A 103 6.74 -3.25 1.56
N THR A 104 7.28 -2.68 0.51
CA THR A 104 8.48 -3.20 -0.17
C THR A 104 9.59 -2.19 -0.07
N CYS A 105 10.78 -2.64 0.32
CA CYS A 105 12.01 -1.87 0.21
C CYS A 105 12.84 -2.49 -0.91
N GLN A 106 13.01 -1.77 -2.01
CA GLN A 106 13.80 -2.25 -3.15
C GLN A 106 14.26 -1.03 -3.96
N ASN A 107 15.38 -1.14 -4.66
CA ASN A 107 15.88 -0.09 -5.57
C ASN A 107 15.93 1.28 -4.89
N GLN A 108 16.44 1.33 -3.66
CA GLN A 108 16.62 2.56 -2.88
C GLN A 108 15.31 3.27 -2.51
N GLN A 109 14.18 2.56 -2.55
CA GLN A 109 12.85 3.11 -2.33
C GLN A 109 12.05 2.27 -1.34
N ILE A 110 11.11 2.93 -0.67
CA ILE A 110 10.01 2.30 0.05
C ILE A 110 8.74 2.53 -0.75
N SER A 111 8.03 1.44 -1.04
CA SER A 111 6.73 1.49 -1.69
C SER A 111 5.69 0.78 -0.84
N TYR A 112 4.50 1.35 -0.79
CA TYR A 112 3.34 0.74 -0.17
C TYR A 112 2.36 0.30 -1.26
N THR A 113 1.80 -0.90 -1.11
CA THR A 113 0.69 -1.34 -1.96
C THR A 113 -0.42 -1.97 -1.13
N ALA A 114 -1.66 -1.81 -1.56
CA ALA A 114 -2.82 -2.46 -0.97
C ALA A 114 -3.89 -2.77 -2.00
N GLU A 115 -4.73 -3.77 -1.70
CA GLU A 115 -5.86 -4.14 -2.55
C GLU A 115 -7.18 -4.04 -1.79
N LEU A 116 -8.13 -3.30 -2.36
CA LEU A 116 -9.49 -3.16 -1.83
C LEU A 116 -10.47 -3.84 -2.78
N LYS A 117 -11.30 -4.74 -2.27
CA LYS A 117 -12.36 -5.37 -3.07
C LYS A 117 -13.41 -4.32 -3.43
N LYS A 118 -13.73 -4.17 -4.72
CA LYS A 118 -14.84 -3.30 -5.14
C LYS A 118 -16.13 -3.88 -4.57
N LYS A 119 -16.80 -3.13 -3.70
CA LYS A 119 -18.13 -3.50 -3.22
C LYS A 119 -19.11 -3.13 -4.33
N THR A 120 -19.75 -4.14 -4.93
CA THR A 120 -20.89 -3.88 -5.81
C THR A 120 -21.99 -3.31 -4.91
N VAL A 121 -22.32 -2.03 -5.07
CA VAL A 121 -23.51 -1.48 -4.41
C VAL A 121 -24.69 -2.03 -5.18
N THR A 122 -25.19 -3.19 -4.78
CA THR A 122 -26.50 -3.66 -5.22
C THR A 122 -27.51 -2.68 -4.62
N LYS A 123 -28.05 -1.77 -5.45
CA LYS A 123 -29.26 -1.04 -5.06
C LYS A 123 -30.31 -2.10 -4.75
N LEU A 124 -30.66 -2.27 -3.48
CA LEU A 124 -31.94 -2.85 -3.13
C LEU A 124 -32.98 -1.88 -3.71
N LYS A 125 -33.74 -2.39 -4.67
CA LYS A 125 -34.93 -1.72 -5.21
C LYS A 125 -35.98 -1.59 -4.12
#